data_AF-A0A2N2M2M8-F1
#
_entry.id   AF-A0A2N2M2M8-F1
#
_cell.length_a   1.000
_cell.length_b   1.000
_cell.length_c   1.000
_cell.angle_alpha   90.00
_cell.angle_beta   90.00
_cell.angle_gamma   90.00
#
_symmetry.space_group_name_H-M   'P 1'
#
loop_
_entity.id
_entity.type
_entity.pdbx_description
1 polymer ?
#
loop_
_entity_poly.entity_id
_entity_poly.type
_entity_poly.pdbx_seq_one_letter_code
_entity_poly.pdbx_strand_id
1 'polypeptide(L)' 'MEFGMLSGMFLFWVVLIVLAVLVVRGLFQSNQSVGNKHANAPLSALEIIEQRYARGEITKEQFLQMQKDIQ' A
#
# COMPACT_ATOMS: atom_id res chain seq x y z
N MET A 1 -9.88 -43.73 -15.75
CA MET A 1 -8.64 -42.95 -16.00
C MET A 1 -9.04 -41.59 -16.56
N GLU A 2 -9.75 -40.76 -15.78
CA GLU A 2 -10.43 -39.55 -16.29
C GLU A 2 -9.89 -38.24 -15.69
N PHE A 3 -9.03 -38.33 -14.67
CA PHE A 3 -8.44 -37.15 -14.00
C PHE A 3 -7.31 -36.47 -14.80
N GLY A 4 -6.83 -37.09 -15.88
CA GLY A 4 -5.72 -36.56 -16.68
C GLY A 4 -6.10 -35.43 -17.64
N MET A 5 -7.37 -35.37 -18.08
CA MET A 5 -7.80 -34.36 -19.07
C MET A 5 -8.24 -33.05 -18.41
N LEU A 6 -8.84 -33.12 -17.22
CA LEU A 6 -9.25 -31.92 -16.47
C LEU A 6 -8.06 -31.20 -15.81
N SER A 7 -7.00 -31.94 -15.46
CA SER A 7 -5.81 -31.37 -14.84
C SER A 7 -5.01 -30.48 -15.80
N GLY A 8 -4.93 -30.83 -17.09
CA GLY A 8 -4.24 -30.01 -18.10
C GLY A 8 -4.86 -28.62 -18.28
N MET A 9 -6.19 -28.53 -18.29
CA MET A 9 -6.90 -27.25 -18.38
C MET A 9 -6.69 -26.41 -17.12
N PHE A 10 -6.76 -27.02 -15.94
CA PHE A 10 -6.54 -26.32 -14.67
C PHE A 10 -5.12 -25.78 -14.54
N LEU A 11 -4.12 -26.58 -14.92
CA LEU A 11 -2.72 -26.15 -14.92
C LEU A 11 -2.49 -24.95 -15.83
N PHE A 12 -3.08 -24.95 -17.03
CA PHE A 12 -3.02 -23.80 -17.95
C PHE A 12 -3.59 -22.52 -17.31
N TRP A 13 -4.75 -22.61 -16.66
CA TRP A 13 -5.35 -21.48 -15.94
C TRP A 13 -4.51 -21.02 -14.75
N VAL A 14 -3.95 -21.95 -13.96
CA VAL A 14 -3.06 -21.62 -12.83
C VAL A 14 -1.82 -20.87 -13.33
N VAL A 15 -1.17 -21.35 -14.40
CA VAL A 15 -0.01 -20.67 -14.98
C VAL A 15 -0.37 -19.27 -15.48
N LEU A 16 -1.52 -19.12 -16.13
CA LEU A 16 -1.99 -17.82 -16.63
C LEU A 16 -2.30 -16.85 -15.50
N ILE A 17 -2.93 -17.31 -14.41
CA ILE A 17 -3.18 -16.50 -13.21
C ILE A 17 -1.85 -16.09 -12.56
N VAL A 18 -0.91 -17.02 -12.39
CA VAL A 18 0.41 -16.72 -11.81
C VAL A 18 1.14 -15.67 -12.65
N LEU A 19 1.14 -15.80 -13.98
CA LEU A 19 1.73 -14.82 -14.89
C LEU A 19 1.08 -13.44 -14.74
N ALA A 20 -0.25 -13.39 -14.73
CA ALA A 20 -1.00 -12.15 -14.54
C ALA A 20 -0.68 -11.50 -13.18
N VAL A 21 -0.64 -12.29 -12.10
CA VAL A 21 -0.26 -11.81 -10.76
C VAL A 21 1.18 -11.32 -10.73
N LEU A 22 2.12 -11.97 -11.42
CA LEU A 22 3.52 -11.53 -11.50
C LEU A 22 3.66 -10.22 -12.29
N VAL A 23 2.92 -10.02 -13.37
CA VAL A 23 2.91 -8.76 -14.12
C VAL A 23 2.31 -7.65 -13.27
N VAL A 24 1.14 -7.90 -12.67
CA VAL A 24 0.47 -6.97 -11.75
C VAL A 24 1.40 -6.64 -10.59
N ARG A 25 1.95 -7.63 -9.88
CA ARG A 25 2.94 -7.41 -8.82
C ARG A 25 4.19 -6.72 -9.34
N GLY A 26 4.72 -7.02 -10.53
CA GLY A 26 5.86 -6.31 -11.09
C GLY A 26 5.58 -4.82 -11.29
N LEU A 27 4.38 -4.46 -11.76
CA LEU A 27 3.96 -3.07 -11.95
C LEU A 27 3.69 -2.37 -10.60
N PHE A 28 2.98 -3.02 -9.67
CA PHE A 28 2.71 -2.48 -8.33
C PHE A 28 3.97 -2.42 -7.45
N GLN A 29 4.85 -3.41 -7.54
CA GLN A 29 6.14 -3.47 -6.84
C GLN A 29 7.15 -2.52 -7.48
N SER A 30 7.07 -2.20 -8.78
CA SER A 30 7.84 -1.10 -9.37
C SER A 30 7.43 0.25 -8.80
N ASN A 31 6.17 0.42 -8.41
CA ASN A 31 5.70 1.59 -7.67
C ASN A 31 5.97 1.51 -6.16
N GLN A 32 6.40 0.36 -5.65
CA GLN A 32 6.77 0.13 -4.25
C GLN A 32 8.29 -0.10 -4.04
N SER A 33 9.07 -0.18 -5.12
CA SER A 33 10.53 -0.30 -5.13
C SER A 33 11.22 1.07 -5.11
N VAL A 34 10.46 2.12 -4.80
CA VAL A 34 10.94 3.34 -4.14
C VAL A 34 10.30 3.41 -2.75
N GLY A 35 10.38 2.32 -1.99
CA GLY A 35 9.72 2.20 -0.68
C GLY A 35 10.51 1.46 0.39
N ASN A 36 11.66 0.85 0.08
CA ASN A 36 12.60 0.44 1.12
C ASN A 36 13.40 1.68 1.57
N LYS A 37 12.77 2.62 2.31
CA LYS A 37 13.38 3.71 3.11
C LYS A 37 12.38 4.78 3.61
N HIS A 38 11.13 4.43 3.94
CA HIS A 38 10.22 5.35 4.64
C HIS A 38 9.86 4.95 6.07
N ALA A 39 10.72 4.14 6.71
CA ALA A 39 10.94 4.25 8.16
C ALA A 39 11.67 5.58 8.54
N ASN A 40 12.04 6.38 7.53
CA ASN A 40 12.55 7.75 7.63
C ASN A 40 11.84 8.68 6.63
N ALA A 41 10.56 8.42 6.34
CA ALA A 41 9.68 9.53 5.99
C ALA A 41 9.68 10.43 7.22
N PRO A 42 9.91 11.75 7.15
CA PRO A 42 9.22 12.58 8.12
C PRO A 42 7.76 12.22 7.93
N LEU A 43 7.11 11.63 8.94
CA LEU A 43 5.65 11.49 8.92
C LEU A 43 5.14 12.83 8.39
N SER A 44 4.30 12.81 7.34
CA SER A 44 3.80 14.04 6.75
C SER A 44 3.38 14.94 7.90
N ALA A 45 3.76 16.22 7.90
CA ALA A 45 3.51 17.09 9.04
C ALA A 45 2.03 17.00 9.50
N LEU A 46 1.13 16.70 8.56
CA LEU A 46 -0.27 16.34 8.74
C LEU A 46 -0.49 15.09 9.64
N GLU A 47 0.19 13.97 9.38
CA GLU A 47 0.13 12.75 10.20
C GLU A 47 0.63 12.99 11.64
N ILE A 48 1.68 13.82 11.81
CA ILE A 48 2.21 14.15 13.15
C ILE A 48 1.19 14.95 13.96
N ILE A 49 0.55 15.96 13.34
CA ILE A 49 -0.46 16.77 14.03
C ILE A 49 -1.73 15.98 14.30
N GLU A 50 -2.13 15.07 13.41
CA GLU A 50 -3.30 14.20 13.61
C GLU A 50 -3.09 13.25 14.79
N GLN A 51 -1.90 12.64 14.89
CA GLN A 51 -1.56 11.76 16.00
C GLN A 51 -1.59 12.50 17.35
N ARG A 52 -1.09 13.74 17.41
CA ARG A 52 -1.12 14.56 18.63
C ARG A 52 -2.52 15.03 19.00
N TYR A 53 -3.36 15.32 18.00
CA TYR A 53 -4.77 15.64 18.23
C TYR A 53 -5.52 14.43 18.79
N ALA A 54 -5.28 13.24 18.25
CA ALA A 54 -5.87 11.98 18.74
C ALA A 54 -5.41 11.64 20.17
N ARG A 55 -4.17 12.00 20.53
CA ARG A 55 -3.66 11.89 21.91
C ARG A 55 -4.19 12.98 22.85
N GLY A 56 -4.88 14.00 22.32
CA GLY A 56 -5.38 15.15 23.09
C GLY A 56 -4.29 16.14 23.52
N GLU A 57 -3.09 16.04 22.94
CA GLU A 57 -1.95 16.92 23.26
C GLU A 57 -2.11 18.32 22.62
N ILE A 58 -2.95 18.44 21.60
CA ILE A 58 -3.27 19.71 20.94
C ILE A 58 -4.78 19.90 20.81
N THR A 59 -5.23 21.14 20.99
CA THR A 59 -6.63 21.53 20.77
C THR A 59 -6.95 21.59 19.29
N LYS A 60 -8.23 21.38 18.94
CA LYS A 60 -8.76 21.50 17.57
C LYS A 60 -8.31 22.79 16.86
N GLU A 61 -8.27 23.93 17.55
CA GLU A 61 -7.81 25.21 17.01
C GLU A 61 -6.35 25.16 16.54
N GLN A 62 -5.47 24.54 17.34
CA GLN A 62 -4.06 24.38 17.00
C GLN A 62 -3.87 23.41 15.82
N PHE A 63 -4.65 22.32 15.78
CA PHE A 63 -4.66 21.39 14.65
C PHE A 63 -5.07 22.09 13.34
N LEU A 64 -6.13 22.90 13.37
CA LEU A 64 -6.59 23.65 12.19
C LEU A 64 -5.57 24.69 11.71
N GLN A 65 -4.86 25.36 12.63
CA GLN A 65 -3.83 26.32 12.25
C GLN A 65 -2.64 25.63 11.58
N MET A 66 -2.17 24.51 12.13
CA MET A 66 -1.07 23.73 11.55
C MET A 66 -1.46 23.09 10.22
N GLN A 67 -2.70 22.58 10.09
CA GLN A 67 -3.19 22.01 8.83
C GLN A 67 -3.19 23.05 7.70
N LYS A 68 -3.55 24.31 8.00
CA LYS A 68 -3.52 25.41 7.01
C LYS A 68 -2.12 25.88 6.64
N ASP A 69 -1.15 25.70 7.53
CA ASP A 69 0.26 26.06 7.30
C ASP A 69 0.98 25.03 6.43
N ILE A 70 0.53 23.77 6.48
CA ILE A 70 1.09 22.63 5.73
C ILE A 70 0.53 22.56 4.29
N GLN A 71 -0.61 23.21 4.03
CA GLN A 71 -1.29 23.22 2.73
C GLN A 71 -0.83 24.38 1.85
#